data_AF-C0D5C7-F1
#
_entry.id   AF-C0D5C7-F1
#
_cell.length_a   1.000
_cell.length_b   1.000
_cell.length_c   1.000
_cell.angle_alpha   90.00
_cell.angle_beta   90.00
_cell.angle_gamma   90.00
#
_symmetry.space_group_name_H-M   'P 1'
#
loop_
_entity.id
_entity.type
_entity.pdbx_description
1 polymer ?
#
loop_
_entity_poly.entity_id
_entity_poly.type
_entity_poly.pdbx_seq_one_letter_code
_entity_poly.pdbx_strand_id
1 'polypeptide(L)' 'YVGWQQIEGKWYYFETDPGKNQGALYVNCKAPGGYTVGPDGSWTGETD' A
#
# COMPACT_ATOMS: atom_id res chain seq x y z
N TYR A 1 -7.79 -2.99 -10.01
CA TYR A 1 -6.59 -2.15 -9.82
C TYR A 1 -5.93 -2.62 -8.54
N VAL A 2 -4.72 -3.15 -8.66
CA VAL A 2 -3.91 -3.69 -7.54
C VAL A 2 -2.51 -3.08 -7.63
N GLY A 3 -1.68 -3.28 -6.60
CA GLY A 3 -0.35 -2.70 -6.50
C GLY A 3 -0.37 -1.23 -6.10
N TRP A 4 0.72 -0.53 -6.43
CA TRP A 4 0.85 0.91 -6.15
C TRP A 4 -0.13 1.73 -6.99
N GLN A 5 -0.88 2.60 -6.33
CA GLN A 5 -1.81 3.53 -6.95
C GLN A 5 -1.63 4.92 -6.34
N GLN A 6 -1.60 5.94 -7.19
CA GLN A 6 -1.57 7.33 -6.76
C GLN A 6 -2.98 7.90 -6.75
N ILE A 7 -3.43 8.39 -5.61
CA ILE A 7 -4.78 8.95 -5.40
C ILE A 7 -4.59 10.28 -4.70
N GLU A 8 -5.05 11.37 -5.34
CA GLU A 8 -4.93 12.74 -4.82
C GLU A 8 -3.50 13.11 -4.37
N GLY A 9 -2.49 12.64 -5.12
CA GLY A 9 -1.08 12.92 -4.85
C GLY A 9 -0.43 12.03 -3.79
N LYS A 10 -1.21 11.22 -3.06
CA LYS A 10 -0.71 10.22 -2.10
C LYS A 10 -0.58 8.84 -2.75
N TRP A 11 0.36 8.03 -2.26
CA TRP A 11 0.59 6.67 -2.76
C TRP A 11 0.00 5.63 -1.81
N TYR A 12 -0.68 4.64 -2.38
CA TYR A 12 -1.35 3.55 -1.66
C TYR A 12 -0.99 2.21 -2.30
N TYR A 13 -0.82 1.16 -1.50
CA TYR A 13 -0.55 -0.18 -2.01
C TYR A 13 -1.73 -1.12 -1.77
N PHE A 14 -2.21 -1.74 -2.84
CA PHE A 14 -3.28 -2.73 -2.81
C PHE A 14 -2.72 -4.13 -3.08
N GLU A 15 -3.13 -5.13 -2.30
CA GLU A 15 -2.73 -6.53 -2.45
C GLU A 15 -2.85 -7.00 -3.90
N THR A 16 -1.74 -7.49 -4.45
CA THR A 16 -1.67 -8.00 -5.83
C THR A 16 -1.96 -9.48 -5.89
N ASP A 17 -1.65 -10.21 -4.83
CA ASP A 17 -1.74 -11.66 -4.82
C ASP A 17 -3.20 -12.11 -4.95
N PRO A 18 -3.49 -13.03 -5.89
CA PRO A 18 -4.83 -13.51 -6.11
C PRO A 18 -5.29 -14.31 -4.88
N GLY A 19 -6.50 -14.03 -4.41
CA GLY A 19 -7.05 -14.69 -3.23
C GLY A 19 -8.07 -13.81 -2.52
N LYS A 20 -8.38 -14.19 -1.28
CA LYS A 20 -9.43 -13.52 -0.48
C LYS A 20 -9.14 -12.04 -0.21
N ASN A 21 -7.87 -11.65 -0.23
CA ASN A 21 -7.45 -10.29 0.08
C ASN A 21 -7.03 -9.50 -1.16
N GLN A 22 -7.18 -10.04 -2.38
CA GLN A 22 -6.76 -9.32 -3.58
C GLN A 22 -7.46 -7.95 -3.66
N GLY A 23 -6.67 -6.89 -3.82
CA GLY A 23 -7.17 -5.52 -3.81
C GLY A 23 -7.43 -4.92 -2.42
N ALA A 24 -7.08 -5.62 -1.33
CA ALA A 24 -7.11 -5.04 0.01
C ALA A 24 -6.01 -3.97 0.17
N LEU A 25 -6.33 -2.87 0.86
CA LEU A 25 -5.38 -1.81 1.15
C LEU A 25 -4.45 -2.20 2.30
N TYR A 26 -3.15 -1.95 2.14
CA TYR A 26 -2.18 -2.06 3.22
C TYR A 26 -2.29 -0.84 4.15
N VAL A 27 -2.35 -1.06 5.46
CA VAL A 27 -2.44 0.00 6.49
C VAL A 27 -1.55 -0.35 7.67
N ASN A 28 -0.83 0.65 8.19
CA ASN A 28 0.02 0.54 9.38
C ASN A 28 1.02 -0.64 9.32
N CYS A 29 1.63 -0.84 8.15
CA CYS A 29 2.53 -1.96 7.88
C CYS A 29 3.54 -1.61 6.78
N LYS A 30 4.40 -2.56 6.42
CA LYS A 30 5.32 -2.43 5.29
C LYS A 30 4.72 -3.02 4.03
N ALA A 31 4.56 -2.20 3.01
CA ALA A 31 4.23 -2.64 1.66
C ALA A 31 5.45 -3.31 1.00
N PRO A 32 5.25 -4.10 -0.07
CA PRO A 32 6.33 -4.78 -0.78
C PRO A 32 7.42 -3.81 -1.24
N GLY A 33 8.68 -4.18 -1.00
CA GLY A 33 9.84 -3.32 -1.24
C GLY A 33 10.26 -2.47 -0.04
N GLY A 34 9.65 -2.66 1.14
CA GLY A 34 10.09 -2.03 2.40
C GLY A 34 9.50 -0.65 2.66
N TYR A 35 8.49 -0.23 1.88
CA TYR A 35 7.84 1.08 2.02
C TYR A 35 6.85 1.07 3.19
N THR A 36 6.96 2.04 4.10
CA THR A 36 6.07 2.14 5.26
C THR A 36 4.78 2.87 4.90
N VAL A 37 3.62 2.21 5.07
CA VAL A 37 2.30 2.85 4.90
C VAL A 37 1.67 3.10 6.26
N GLY A 38 1.10 4.30 6.43
CA GLY A 38 0.54 4.77 7.69
C GLY A 38 -0.87 4.24 7.99
N PRO A 39 -1.50 4.73 9.07
CA PRO A 39 -2.87 4.34 9.44
C PRO A 39 -3.93 4.71 8.40
N ASP A 40 -3.68 5.74 7.58
CA ASP A 40 -4.54 6.12 6.46
C ASP A 40 -4.24 5.34 5.17
N GLY A 41 -3.27 4.41 5.22
CA GLY A 41 -2.81 3.58 4.10
C GLY A 41 -1.90 4.31 3.12
N SER A 42 -1.62 5.60 3.32
CA SER A 42 -0.69 6.33 2.46
C SER A 42 0.76 6.03 2.82
N TRP A 43 1.62 5.97 1.80
CA TRP A 43 3.06 5.86 1.99
C TRP A 43 3.59 7.10 2.73
N THR A 44 4.35 6.87 3.81
CA THR A 44 4.88 7.94 4.67
C THR A 44 6.11 8.63 4.09
N GLY A 45 6.62 8.17 2.94
CA GLY A 45 7.91 8.60 2.39
C GLY A 45 9.12 7.85 2.99
N GLU A 46 8.88 6.96 3.95
CA GLU A 46 9.92 6.16 4.60
C GLU A 46 10.03 4.78 3.94
N THR A 47 11.27 4.30 3.85
CA THR A 47 11.63 2.94 3.47
C THR A 47 12.66 2.41 4.47
N ASP A 48 12.65 1.11 4.73
CA ASP A 48 13.78 0.47 5.42
C ASP A 48 15.09 0.50 4.62
#